data_AF-A0A2T0LQM0-F1
#
_entry.id   AF-A0A2T0LQM0-F1
#
_cell.length_a   1.000
_cell.length_b   1.000
_cell.length_c   1.000
_cell.angle_alpha   90.00
_cell.angle_beta   90.00
_cell.angle_gamma   90.00
#
_symmetry.space_group_name_H-M   'P 1'
#
loop_
_entity.id
_entity.type
_entity.pdbx_description
1 polymer ?
#
loop_
_entity_poly.entity_id
_entity_poly.type
_entity_poly.pdbx_seq_one_letter_code
_entity_poly.pdbx_strand_id
1 'polypeptide(L)'
;MTVRRRIRLVLEALHAVAVLAAIEAGLRVTDLPTVCRLLRVRLDLESARPPAVERAVLPRRMRPAVLACGAVVTRWPAGDTCLRRCLLLGHRLRALRPVLRIGVRRVDGGEFSAHSWLEIGGRTLDPAATGYAALGSAGR
;
A
#
# COMPACT_ATOMS: atom_id res chain seq x y z
N MET A 1 -27.66 -9.64 -4.25
CA MET A 1 -26.85 -8.39 -4.16
C MET A 1 -27.68 -7.24 -4.72
N THR A 2 -27.95 -6.19 -3.93
CA THR A 2 -28.74 -5.04 -4.38
C THR A 2 -27.98 -4.19 -5.42
N VAL A 3 -28.70 -3.62 -6.40
CA VAL A 3 -28.15 -2.80 -7.50
C VAL A 3 -27.21 -1.69 -7.00
N ARG A 4 -27.56 -1.02 -5.89
CA ARG A 4 -26.74 0.01 -5.24
C ARG A 4 -25.35 -0.49 -4.82
N ARG A 5 -25.22 -1.74 -4.38
CA ARG A 5 -23.92 -2.33 -4.02
C ARG A 5 -23.05 -2.59 -5.24
N ARG A 6 -23.64 -3.00 -6.36
CA ARG A 6 -22.91 -3.21 -7.63
C ARG A 6 -22.39 -1.90 -8.19
N ILE A 7 -23.24 -0.87 -8.27
CA ILE A 7 -22.84 0.47 -8.73
C ILE A 7 -21.67 0.99 -7.89
N ARG A 8 -21.79 0.91 -6.55
CA ARG A 8 -20.71 1.35 -5.66
C ARG A 8 -19.42 0.60 -5.93
N LEU A 9 -19.45 -0.72 -6.09
CA LEU A 9 -18.26 -1.51 -6.37
C LEU A 9 -17.60 -1.13 -7.70
N VAL A 10 -18.40 -0.91 -8.75
CA VAL A 10 -17.90 -0.45 -10.06
C VAL A 10 -17.25 0.91 -9.95
N LEU A 11 -17.87 1.87 -9.25
CA LEU A 11 -17.28 3.20 -9.04
C LEU A 11 -15.96 3.12 -8.26
N GLU A 12 -15.88 2.28 -7.23
CA GLU A 12 -14.64 2.04 -6.48
C GLU A 12 -13.56 1.40 -7.37
N ALA A 13 -13.93 0.48 -8.26
CA ALA A 13 -13.00 -0.14 -9.20
C ALA A 13 -12.49 0.86 -10.25
N LEU A 14 -13.38 1.66 -10.85
CA LEU A 14 -13.00 2.71 -11.80
C LEU A 14 -12.06 3.74 -11.14
N HIS A 15 -12.40 4.17 -9.92
CA HIS A 15 -11.53 5.05 -9.14
C HIS A 15 -10.17 4.40 -8.87
N ALA A 16 -10.15 3.12 -8.49
CA ALA A 16 -8.92 2.40 -8.23
C ALA A 16 -8.05 2.25 -9.49
N VAL A 17 -8.66 1.99 -10.66
CA VAL A 17 -7.97 1.96 -11.96
C VAL A 17 -7.35 3.31 -12.29
N ALA A 18 -8.12 4.41 -12.16
CA ALA A 18 -7.62 5.75 -12.45
C ALA A 18 -6.45 6.14 -11.54
N VAL A 19 -6.56 5.86 -10.24
CA VAL A 19 -5.47 6.14 -9.29
C VAL A 19 -4.26 5.24 -9.55
N LEU A 20 -4.45 3.96 -9.89
CA LEU A 20 -3.36 3.06 -10.20
C LEU A 20 -2.62 3.47 -11.48
N ALA A 21 -3.34 3.93 -12.50
CA ALA A 21 -2.73 4.51 -13.70
C ALA A 21 -1.90 5.76 -13.37
N ALA A 22 -2.40 6.64 -12.49
CA ALA A 22 -1.65 7.80 -12.02
C ALA A 22 -0.40 7.41 -11.20
N ILE A 23 -0.49 6.35 -10.37
CA ILE A 23 0.66 5.79 -9.64
C ILE A 23 1.72 5.31 -10.63
N GLU A 24 1.34 4.55 -11.66
CA GLU A 24 2.29 4.03 -12.66
C GLU A 24 2.99 5.17 -13.40
N ALA A 25 2.22 6.15 -13.87
CA ALA A 25 2.77 7.31 -14.54
C ALA A 25 3.72 8.06 -13.61
N GLY A 26 3.30 8.31 -12.36
CA GLY A 26 4.11 8.95 -11.33
C GLY A 26 5.43 8.22 -11.08
N LEU A 27 5.39 6.91 -10.84
CA LEU A 27 6.60 6.10 -10.58
C LEU A 27 7.55 6.01 -11.77
N ARG A 28 7.07 6.28 -13.00
CA ARG A 28 7.92 6.31 -14.21
C ARG A 28 8.56 7.67 -14.45
N VAL A 29 7.98 8.75 -13.95
CA VAL A 29 8.39 10.12 -14.26
C VAL A 29 8.97 10.87 -13.06
N THR A 30 8.68 10.44 -11.84
CA THR A 30 9.16 11.07 -10.59
C THR A 30 9.62 10.03 -9.57
N ASP A 31 10.10 10.52 -8.42
CA ASP A 31 10.49 9.68 -7.29
C ASP A 31 9.30 9.26 -6.40
N LEU A 32 9.53 8.23 -5.60
CA LEU A 32 8.53 7.69 -4.69
C LEU A 32 8.02 8.71 -3.65
N PRO A 33 8.87 9.54 -2.99
CA PRO A 33 8.39 10.56 -2.06
C PRO A 33 7.41 11.55 -2.69
N THR A 34 7.64 11.96 -3.95
CA THR A 34 6.76 12.85 -4.70
C THR A 34 5.41 12.20 -4.97
N VAL A 35 5.41 10.92 -5.42
CA VAL A 35 4.18 10.16 -5.61
C VAL A 35 3.39 10.01 -4.30
N CYS A 36 4.08 9.69 -3.19
CA CYS A 36 3.43 9.58 -1.88
C CYS A 36 2.79 10.91 -1.44
N ARG A 37 3.47 12.04 -1.65
CA ARG A 37 2.95 13.38 -1.34
C ARG A 37 1.71 13.69 -2.15
N LEU A 38 1.73 13.44 -3.45
CA LEU A 38 0.58 13.63 -4.35
C LEU A 38 -0.63 12.80 -3.90
N LEU A 39 -0.39 11.55 -3.50
CA LEU A 39 -1.42 10.63 -3.05
C LEU A 39 -1.87 10.86 -1.60
N ARG A 40 -1.21 11.76 -0.87
CA ARG A 40 -1.39 12.01 0.57
C ARG A 40 -1.18 10.76 1.41
N VAL A 41 -0.19 9.95 1.01
CA VAL A 41 0.30 8.80 1.76
C VAL A 41 1.57 9.23 2.51
N ARG A 42 1.63 8.97 3.81
CA ARG A 42 2.84 9.26 4.58
C ARG A 42 3.86 8.18 4.25
N LEU A 43 5.05 8.57 3.81
CA LEU A 43 6.16 7.67 3.59
C LEU A 43 7.10 7.75 4.79
N ASP A 44 7.44 6.61 5.39
CA ASP A 44 8.42 6.50 6.48
C ASP A 44 9.54 5.54 6.05
N LEU A 45 10.69 6.14 5.70
CA LEU A 45 11.94 5.46 5.34
C LEU A 45 13.05 5.69 6.38
N GLU A 46 12.77 6.46 7.43
CA GLU A 46 13.78 6.83 8.43
C GLU A 46 13.66 5.93 9.66
N SER A 47 12.44 5.52 10.00
CA SER A 47 12.19 4.68 11.15
C SER A 47 12.70 3.26 10.95
N ALA A 48 13.73 2.89 11.72
CA ALA A 48 14.19 1.51 11.86
C ALA A 48 13.28 0.66 12.78
N ARG A 49 12.14 1.20 13.25
CA ARG A 49 11.25 0.46 14.15
C ARG A 49 10.75 -0.83 13.49
N PRO A 50 10.65 -1.94 14.23
CA PRO A 50 10.10 -3.16 13.66
C PRO A 50 8.66 -2.93 13.14
N PRO A 51 8.22 -3.72 12.15
CA PRO A 51 6.85 -3.68 11.66
C PRO A 51 5.85 -3.97 12.79
N ALA A 52 4.69 -3.31 12.73
CA ALA A 52 3.61 -3.63 13.64
C ALA A 52 3.14 -5.09 13.49
N VAL A 53 2.91 -5.78 14.61
CA VAL A 53 2.42 -7.18 14.62
C VAL A 53 0.89 -7.23 14.63
N GLU A 54 0.24 -6.28 15.30
CA GLU A 54 -1.21 -6.22 15.40
C GLU A 54 -1.86 -5.86 14.07
N ARG A 55 -2.94 -6.57 13.70
CA ARG A 55 -3.70 -6.29 12.48
C ARG A 55 -4.58 -5.05 12.64
N ALA A 56 -4.51 -4.15 11.67
CA ALA A 56 -5.38 -2.99 11.62
C ALA A 56 -6.84 -3.40 11.33
N VAL A 57 -7.76 -2.95 12.17
CA VAL A 57 -9.20 -3.18 11.99
C VAL A 57 -9.78 -2.03 11.17
N LEU A 58 -10.13 -2.31 9.93
CA LEU A 58 -10.71 -1.31 9.04
C LEU A 58 -12.22 -1.13 9.31
N PRO A 59 -12.72 0.13 9.30
CA PRO A 59 -14.15 0.40 9.35
C PRO A 59 -14.90 -0.34 8.23
N ARG A 60 -16.05 -0.95 8.54
CA ARG A 60 -16.85 -1.73 7.57
C ARG A 60 -17.15 -0.98 6.28
N ARG A 61 -17.33 0.35 6.37
CA ARG A 61 -17.59 1.25 5.22
C ARG A 61 -16.47 1.28 4.17
N MET A 62 -15.24 0.92 4.54
CA MET A 62 -14.06 0.92 3.67
C MET A 62 -13.81 -0.44 3.00
N ARG A 63 -14.46 -1.51 3.46
CA ARG A 63 -14.29 -2.86 2.89
C ARG A 63 -14.52 -2.92 1.38
N PRO A 64 -15.59 -2.33 0.79
CA PRO A 64 -15.79 -2.39 -0.66
C PRO A 64 -14.63 -1.76 -1.44
N ALA A 65 -14.08 -0.66 -0.93
CA ALA A 65 -12.95 0.02 -1.55
C ALA A 65 -11.68 -0.84 -1.51
N VAL A 66 -11.38 -1.44 -0.37
CA VAL A 66 -10.22 -2.34 -0.21
C VAL A 66 -10.33 -3.55 -1.15
N LEU A 67 -11.53 -4.15 -1.25
CA LEU A 67 -11.77 -5.27 -2.16
C LEU A 67 -11.62 -4.85 -3.63
N ALA A 68 -12.15 -3.68 -4.01
CA ALA A 68 -11.99 -3.15 -5.36
C ALA A 68 -10.51 -2.90 -5.69
N CYS A 69 -9.76 -2.26 -4.78
CA CYS A 69 -8.32 -2.06 -4.94
C CYS A 69 -7.58 -3.38 -5.14
N GLY A 70 -7.84 -4.39 -4.30
CA GLY A 70 -7.23 -5.72 -4.45
C GLY A 70 -7.58 -6.39 -5.78
N ALA A 71 -8.86 -6.34 -6.19
CA ALA A 71 -9.30 -6.90 -7.46
C ALA A 71 -8.68 -6.21 -8.69
N VAL A 72 -8.47 -4.89 -8.61
CA VAL A 72 -7.83 -4.10 -9.68
C VAL A 72 -6.33 -4.40 -9.76
N VAL A 73 -5.61 -4.36 -8.64
CA VAL A 73 -4.16 -4.59 -8.63
C VAL A 73 -3.81 -6.00 -9.13
N THR A 74 -4.57 -7.03 -8.69
CA THR A 74 -4.36 -8.43 -9.13
C THR A 74 -4.57 -8.65 -10.63
N ARG A 75 -5.29 -7.75 -11.31
CA ARG A 75 -5.57 -7.82 -12.76
C ARG A 75 -4.80 -6.77 -13.55
N TRP A 76 -3.91 -6.03 -12.90
CA TRP A 76 -3.23 -4.92 -13.55
C TRP A 76 -2.14 -5.44 -14.51
N PRO A 77 -2.07 -4.96 -15.75
CA PRO A 77 -1.17 -5.51 -16.78
C PRO A 77 0.32 -5.33 -16.46
N ALA A 78 0.69 -4.32 -15.66
CA ALA A 78 2.07 -4.12 -15.21
C ALA A 78 2.45 -5.00 -13.98
N GLY A 79 1.56 -5.91 -13.57
CA GLY A 79 1.76 -6.83 -12.47
C GLY A 79 1.29 -6.30 -11.11
N ASP A 80 1.13 -7.23 -10.17
CA ASP A 80 0.80 -6.97 -8.77
C ASP A 80 2.09 -6.82 -7.97
N THR A 81 2.37 -5.59 -7.54
CA THR A 81 3.53 -5.33 -6.67
C THR A 81 3.06 -4.77 -5.34
N CYS A 82 3.74 -5.16 -4.26
CA CYS A 82 3.46 -4.68 -2.92
C CYS A 82 3.43 -3.14 -2.86
N LEU A 83 4.33 -2.47 -3.59
CA LEU A 83 4.40 -1.00 -3.62
C LEU A 83 3.13 -0.37 -4.23
N ARG A 84 2.72 -0.83 -5.41
CA ARG A 84 1.51 -0.35 -6.10
C ARG A 84 0.28 -0.57 -5.24
N ARG A 85 0.16 -1.76 -4.64
CA ARG A 85 -0.93 -2.11 -3.75
C ARG A 85 -0.97 -1.17 -2.54
N CYS A 86 0.17 -0.90 -1.91
CA CYS A 86 0.24 -0.01 -0.76
C CYS A 86 -0.03 1.44 -1.11
N LEU A 87 0.45 1.95 -2.24
CA LEU A 87 0.15 3.31 -2.70
C LEU A 87 -1.34 3.50 -2.97
N LEU A 88 -1.96 2.54 -3.66
CA LEU A 88 -3.38 2.59 -3.99
C LEU A 88 -4.26 2.48 -2.73
N LEU A 89 -3.98 1.50 -1.86
CA LEU A 89 -4.69 1.37 -0.58
C LEU A 89 -4.44 2.56 0.33
N GLY A 90 -3.21 3.06 0.40
CA GLY A 90 -2.82 4.23 1.19
C GLY A 90 -3.59 5.47 0.76
N HIS A 91 -3.68 5.73 -0.55
CA HIS A 91 -4.47 6.83 -1.10
C HIS A 91 -5.95 6.70 -0.74
N ARG A 92 -6.51 5.49 -0.88
CA ARG A 92 -7.92 5.25 -0.61
C ARG A 92 -8.25 5.38 0.88
N LEU A 93 -7.32 4.95 1.74
CA LEU A 93 -7.43 4.99 3.19
C LEU A 93 -6.83 6.26 3.80
N ARG A 94 -6.48 7.28 3.01
CA ARG A 94 -5.79 8.51 3.48
C ARG A 94 -6.42 9.21 4.69
N ALA A 95 -7.74 9.08 4.85
CA ALA A 95 -8.46 9.62 6.00
C ALA A 95 -8.06 8.96 7.34
N LEU A 96 -7.53 7.73 7.30
CA LEU A 96 -6.97 7.01 8.45
C LEU A 96 -5.48 7.32 8.68
N ARG A 97 -4.89 8.22 7.88
CA ARG A 97 -3.47 8.59 7.93
C ARG A 97 -2.52 7.38 7.87
N PRO A 98 -2.64 6.51 6.85
CA PRO A 98 -1.76 5.36 6.70
C PRO A 98 -0.32 5.80 6.47
N VAL A 99 0.61 5.01 7.01
CA VAL A 99 2.05 5.15 6.82
C VAL A 99 2.53 4.00 5.95
N LEU A 100 3.09 4.33 4.79
CA LEU A 100 3.81 3.42 3.91
C LEU A 100 5.21 3.21 4.47
N ARG A 101 5.55 1.95 4.69
CA ARG A 101 6.88 1.50 5.10
C ARG A 101 7.44 0.55 4.08
N ILE A 102 8.76 0.53 3.98
CA ILE A 102 9.50 -0.37 3.11
C ILE A 102 10.55 -1.08 3.96
N GLY A 103 10.77 -2.35 3.69
CA GLY A 103 11.74 -3.16 4.37
C GLY A 103 12.37 -4.18 3.44
N VAL A 104 13.46 -4.77 3.89
CA VAL A 104 14.18 -5.81 3.17
C VAL A 104 14.30 -7.06 4.04
N ARG A 105 14.31 -8.21 3.38
CA ARG A 105 14.63 -9.50 3.99
C ARG A 105 15.69 -10.15 3.12
N ARG A 106 16.70 -10.75 3.76
CA ARG A 106 17.64 -11.60 3.05
C ARG A 106 16.97 -12.92 2.73
N VAL A 107 17.03 -13.34 1.47
CA VAL A 107 16.53 -14.64 1.02
C VAL A 107 17.69 -15.62 0.86
N ASP A 108 17.38 -16.92 0.82
CA ASP A 108 18.37 -17.97 0.63
C ASP A 108 19.13 -17.72 -0.69
N GLY A 109 20.46 -17.77 -0.63
CA GLY A 109 21.34 -17.38 -1.74
C GLY A 109 21.96 -15.98 -1.61
N GLY A 110 21.62 -15.21 -0.55
CA GLY A 110 22.28 -13.94 -0.23
C GLY A 110 21.67 -12.71 -0.90
N GLU A 111 20.66 -12.89 -1.76
CA GLU A 111 19.89 -11.81 -2.36
C GLU A 111 18.97 -11.10 -1.33
N PHE A 112 18.60 -9.85 -1.63
CA PHE A 112 17.65 -9.08 -0.82
C PHE A 112 16.30 -8.98 -1.51
N SER A 113 15.24 -9.35 -0.79
CA SER A 113 13.85 -9.13 -1.21
C SER A 113 13.31 -7.88 -0.52
N ALA A 114 12.89 -6.89 -1.30
CA ALA A 114 12.22 -5.71 -0.80
C ALA A 114 10.71 -5.94 -0.70
N HIS A 115 10.09 -5.41 0.36
CA HIS A 115 8.65 -5.44 0.57
C HIS A 115 8.16 -4.12 1.12
N SER A 116 6.90 -3.80 0.83
CA SER A 116 6.26 -2.60 1.33
C SER A 116 4.92 -2.93 1.94
N TRP A 117 4.58 -2.25 3.03
CA TRP A 117 3.35 -2.45 3.77
C TRP A 117 2.79 -1.12 4.28
N LEU A 118 1.55 -1.16 4.75
CA LEU A 118 0.87 -0.02 5.36
C LEU A 118 0.65 -0.26 6.85
N GLU A 119 0.90 0.77 7.64
CA GLU A 119 0.54 0.83 9.04
C GLU A 119 -0.49 1.94 9.31
N ILE A 120 -1.48 1.65 10.17
CA ILE A 120 -2.53 2.58 10.57
C ILE A 120 -2.63 2.53 12.09
N GLY A 121 -2.32 3.65 12.75
CA GLY A 121 -2.38 3.74 14.22
C GLY A 121 -1.49 2.70 14.93
N GLY A 122 -0.31 2.41 14.39
CA GLY A 122 0.62 1.42 14.95
C GLY A 122 0.23 -0.05 14.69
N ARG A 123 -0.69 -0.31 13.75
CA ARG A 123 -1.14 -1.66 13.35
C ARG A 123 -0.90 -1.90 11.87
N THR A 124 -0.53 -3.12 11.49
CA THR A 124 -0.24 -3.47 10.09
C THR A 124 -1.49 -3.91 9.32
N LEU A 125 -1.57 -3.55 8.04
CA LEU A 125 -2.51 -4.16 7.09
C LEU A 125 -1.95 -5.42 6.42
N ASP A 126 -0.66 -5.70 6.60
CA ASP A 126 0.03 -6.83 6.01
C ASP A 126 0.79 -7.62 7.09
N PRO A 127 0.29 -8.81 7.49
CA PRO A 127 0.99 -9.67 8.43
C PRO A 127 2.34 -10.16 7.93
N ALA A 128 2.58 -10.22 6.61
CA ALA A 128 3.87 -10.65 6.06
C ALA A 128 4.99 -9.65 6.37
N ALA A 129 4.66 -8.42 6.75
CA ALA A 129 5.61 -7.38 7.09
C ALA A 129 6.59 -7.81 8.20
N THR A 130 6.17 -8.64 9.16
CA THR A 130 7.02 -9.06 10.30
C THR A 130 8.26 -9.85 9.89
N GLY A 131 8.31 -10.39 8.67
CA GLY A 131 9.51 -11.04 8.13
C GLY A 131 10.56 -10.07 7.58
N TYR A 132 10.26 -8.78 7.47
CA TYR A 132 11.12 -7.78 6.84
C TYR A 132 11.69 -6.81 7.88
N ALA A 133 12.99 -6.53 7.77
CA ALA A 133 13.60 -5.45 8.52
C ALA A 133 13.24 -4.13 7.83
N ALA A 134 12.65 -3.19 8.57
CA ALA A 134 12.32 -1.87 8.03
C ALA A 134 13.60 -1.18 7.55
N LEU A 135 13.54 -0.59 6.35
CA LEU A 135 14.54 0.36 5.89
C LEU A 135 14.35 1.61 6.75
N GLY A 136 15.11 1.67 7.84
CA GLY A 136 15.49 2.93 8.46
C GLY A 136 16.82 3.39 7.88
N SER A 137 17.20 4.64 8.11
CA SER A 137 18.56 5.09 7.82
C SER A 137 19.56 4.26 8.63
N ALA A 138 20.11 3.23 8.01
CA ALA A 138 21.29 2.54 8.50
C ALA A 138 22.47 3.52 8.35
N GLY A 139 22.86 4.16 9.45
CA GLY A 139 24.08 4.95 9.55
C GLY A 139 23.88 6.47 9.41
N ARG A 140 23.83 7.13 10.55
CA ARG A 140 24.87 8.11 10.89
C ARG A 140 25.56 7.64 12.15
#